data_AF-A0A952C631-F1
#
_entry.id   AF-A0A952C631-F1
#
_cell.length_a   1.000
_cell.length_b   1.000
_cell.length_c   1.000
_cell.angle_alpha   90.00
_cell.angle_beta   90.00
_cell.angle_gamma   90.00
#
_symmetry.space_group_name_H-M   'P 1'
#
loop_
_entity.id
_entity.type
_entity.pdbx_description
1 polymer ?
#
loop_
_entity_poly.entity_id
_entity_poly.type
_entity_poly.pdbx_seq_one_letter_code
_entity_poly.pdbx_strand_id
1 'polypeptide(L)'
;MKYFRFTKVVTDVTTLNIIIPVGVETVYYTDTLVGVDIPDSVPFLALQHEECNVTEKTFVEVEEELKSCRMYKDIDEIVKRKIHEKYSLEDEIKMLKLDKESTEYQEYDGYVQSCRAYGRNMKIAKGLRQNGES
;
A
#
# COMPACT_ATOMS: atom_id res chain seq x y z
N MET A 1 -7.29 5.35 -8.18
CA MET A 1 -7.60 4.18 -7.32
C MET A 1 -8.92 4.35 -6.57
N LYS A 2 -9.88 3.44 -6.83
CA LYS A 2 -11.10 3.24 -6.04
C LYS A 2 -11.00 1.94 -5.26
N TYR A 3 -11.68 1.83 -4.11
CA TYR A 3 -11.61 0.66 -3.25
C TYR A 3 -12.93 -0.10 -3.27
N PHE A 4 -12.87 -1.42 -3.40
CA PHE A 4 -14.05 -2.27 -3.44
C PHE A 4 -13.92 -3.39 -2.43
N ARG A 5 -14.95 -3.54 -1.59
CA ARG A 5 -15.13 -4.73 -0.76
C ARG A 5 -16.04 -5.70 -1.48
N PHE A 6 -15.69 -6.98 -1.46
CA PHE A 6 -16.46 -8.04 -2.09
C PHE A 6 -16.43 -9.31 -1.25
N THR A 7 -17.39 -10.20 -1.50
CA THR A 7 -17.44 -11.54 -0.94
C THR A 7 -17.17 -12.54 -2.04
N LYS A 8 -16.24 -13.46 -1.79
CA LYS A 8 -16.00 -14.61 -2.68
C LYS A 8 -17.06 -15.68 -2.38
N VAL A 9 -17.83 -16.07 -3.39
CA VAL A 9 -18.84 -17.13 -3.26
C VAL A 9 -18.29 -18.40 -3.87
N VAL A 10 -18.13 -19.44 -3.06
CA VAL A 10 -17.63 -20.75 -3.49
C VAL A 10 -18.77 -21.75 -3.36
N THR A 11 -19.09 -22.42 -4.46
CA THR A 11 -20.03 -23.53 -4.51
C THR A 11 -19.30 -24.79 -4.99
N ASP A 12 -19.98 -25.94 -4.95
CA ASP A 12 -19.41 -27.22 -5.37
C ASP A 12 -19.00 -27.25 -6.86
N VAL A 13 -19.54 -26.34 -7.68
CA VAL A 13 -19.36 -26.31 -9.14
C VAL A 13 -18.80 -25.01 -9.67
N THR A 14 -18.79 -23.93 -8.88
CA THR A 14 -18.28 -22.63 -9.33
C THR A 14 -17.68 -21.80 -8.21
N THR A 15 -16.82 -20.85 -8.59
CA THR A 15 -16.33 -19.81 -7.70
C THR A 15 -16.61 -18.46 -8.34
N LEU A 16 -17.47 -17.68 -7.70
CA LEU A 16 -17.73 -16.29 -8.07
C LEU A 16 -16.77 -15.39 -7.28
N ASN A 17 -16.13 -14.48 -8.00
CA ASN A 17 -15.18 -13.53 -7.46
C ASN A 17 -15.39 -12.17 -8.14
N ILE A 18 -14.69 -11.14 -7.66
CA ILE A 18 -14.67 -9.84 -8.32
C ILE A 18 -14.13 -9.96 -9.74
N ILE A 19 -14.84 -9.35 -10.69
CA ILE A 19 -14.48 -9.33 -12.11
C ILE A 19 -13.64 -8.08 -12.35
N ILE A 20 -12.40 -8.29 -12.78
CA ILE A 20 -11.46 -7.23 -13.15
C ILE A 20 -11.40 -7.13 -14.67
N PRO A 21 -11.79 -5.99 -15.28
CA PRO A 21 -11.67 -5.80 -16.72
C PRO A 21 -10.21 -5.87 -17.19
N VAL A 22 -10.02 -6.36 -18.41
CA VAL A 22 -8.67 -6.46 -19.01
C VAL A 22 -8.05 -5.07 -19.14
N GLY A 23 -6.79 -4.95 -18.73
CA GLY A 23 -6.02 -3.70 -18.82
C GLY A 23 -6.24 -2.72 -17.66
N VAL A 24 -7.04 -3.07 -16.65
CA VAL A 24 -7.24 -2.25 -15.46
C VAL A 24 -6.20 -2.60 -14.38
N GLU A 25 -5.44 -1.61 -13.92
CA GLU A 25 -4.51 -1.82 -12.81
C GLU A 25 -5.30 -2.14 -11.53
N THR A 26 -4.88 -3.19 -10.84
CA THR A 26 -5.59 -3.73 -9.68
C THR A 26 -4.61 -4.17 -8.60
N VAL A 27 -4.95 -3.91 -7.35
CA VAL A 27 -4.16 -4.28 -6.16
C VAL A 27 -5.05 -5.01 -5.17
N TYR A 28 -4.77 -6.28 -4.90
CA TYR A 28 -5.44 -7.03 -3.84
C TYR A 28 -4.75 -6.75 -2.50
N TYR A 29 -5.47 -6.09 -1.60
CA TYR A 29 -4.94 -5.77 -0.26
C TYR A 29 -5.24 -6.89 0.73
N THR A 30 -6.44 -7.47 0.63
CA THR A 30 -6.88 -8.66 1.36
C THR A 30 -7.72 -9.55 0.44
N ASP A 31 -8.18 -10.69 0.94
CA ASP A 31 -9.06 -11.60 0.19
C ASP A 31 -10.44 -10.99 -0.14
N THR A 32 -10.80 -9.88 0.50
CA THR A 32 -12.11 -9.22 0.35
C THR A 32 -12.02 -7.75 -0.01
N LEU A 33 -10.81 -7.17 -0.09
CA LEU A 33 -10.60 -5.76 -0.37
C LEU A 33 -9.60 -5.59 -1.52
N VAL A 34 -10.04 -4.86 -2.54
CA VAL A 34 -9.25 -4.60 -3.74
C VAL A 34 -9.27 -3.12 -4.11
N GLY A 35 -8.13 -2.62 -4.56
CA GLY A 35 -7.98 -1.32 -5.19
C GLY A 35 -8.01 -1.49 -6.71
N VAL A 36 -8.84 -0.72 -7.39
CA VAL A 36 -8.97 -0.76 -8.85
C VAL A 36 -8.76 0.64 -9.41
N ASP A 37 -7.88 0.79 -10.39
CA ASP A 37 -7.62 2.09 -11.02
C ASP A 37 -8.57 2.33 -12.20
N ILE A 38 -9.74 2.86 -11.85
CA ILE A 38 -10.81 3.20 -12.80
C ILE A 38 -11.34 4.61 -12.52
N PRO A 39 -11.76 5.34 -13.56
CA PRO A 39 -12.32 6.68 -13.41
C PRO A 39 -13.72 6.68 -12.79
N ASP A 40 -14.55 5.68 -13.15
CA ASP A 40 -15.94 5.57 -12.73
C ASP A 40 -16.25 4.16 -12.22
N SER A 41 -16.91 4.09 -11.07
CA SER A 41 -17.34 2.83 -10.44
C SER A 41 -18.63 2.28 -11.01
N VAL A 42 -19.48 3.10 -11.65
CA VAL A 42 -20.81 2.64 -12.11
C VAL A 42 -20.72 1.51 -13.13
N PRO A 43 -19.93 1.61 -14.22
CA PRO A 43 -19.79 0.52 -15.18
C PRO A 43 -19.10 -0.71 -14.57
N PHE A 44 -18.16 -0.48 -13.65
CA PHE A 44 -17.43 -1.56 -12.98
C PHE A 44 -18.35 -2.39 -12.07
N LEU A 45 -19.20 -1.73 -11.29
CA LEU A 45 -20.17 -2.38 -10.41
C LEU A 45 -21.25 -3.14 -11.22
N ALA A 46 -21.66 -2.61 -12.37
CA ALA A 46 -22.63 -3.26 -13.26
C ALA A 46 -22.12 -4.60 -13.86
N LEU A 47 -20.81 -4.83 -13.87
CA LEU A 47 -20.22 -6.09 -14.33
C LEU A 47 -20.22 -7.17 -13.24
N GLN A 48 -20.41 -6.80 -11.96
CA GLN A 48 -20.23 -7.73 -10.85
C GLN A 48 -21.47 -8.60 -10.65
N HIS A 49 -21.25 -9.85 -10.24
CA HIS A 49 -22.33 -10.74 -9.84
C HIS A 49 -22.95 -10.26 -8.52
N GLU A 50 -24.28 -10.24 -8.43
CA GLU A 50 -25.00 -9.73 -7.24
C GLU A 50 -24.59 -10.46 -5.95
N GLU A 51 -24.41 -11.79 -6.02
CA GLU A 51 -23.97 -12.59 -4.88
C GLU A 51 -22.59 -12.22 -4.33
N CYS A 52 -21.72 -11.59 -5.13
CA CYS A 52 -20.41 -11.13 -4.66
C CYS A 52 -20.49 -9.89 -3.77
N ASN A 53 -21.67 -9.27 -3.60
CA ASN A 53 -21.91 -8.13 -2.72
C ASN A 53 -20.83 -7.03 -2.85
N VAL A 54 -20.49 -6.66 -4.09
CA VAL A 54 -19.41 -5.70 -4.35
C VAL A 54 -19.86 -4.29 -3.99
N THR A 55 -19.13 -3.64 -3.09
CA THR A 55 -19.45 -2.29 -2.61
C THR A 55 -18.22 -1.39 -2.71
N GLU A 56 -18.41 -0.17 -3.23
CA GLU A 56 -17.36 0.84 -3.21
C GLU A 56 -17.13 1.36 -1.78
N LYS A 57 -15.88 1.62 -1.46
CA LYS A 57 -15.40 2.17 -0.19
C LYS A 57 -14.54 3.39 -0.44
N THR A 58 -14.65 4.34 0.47
CA THR A 58 -13.73 5.48 0.55
C THR A 58 -12.40 5.03 1.17
N PHE A 59 -11.33 5.80 0.93
CA PHE A 59 -10.02 5.52 1.53
C PHE A 59 -10.10 5.49 3.07
N VAL A 60 -10.81 6.46 3.66
CA VAL A 60 -10.97 6.58 5.12
C VAL A 60 -11.62 5.32 5.73
N GLU A 61 -12.58 4.70 5.03
CA GLU A 61 -13.23 3.48 5.51
C GLU A 61 -12.31 2.25 5.53
N VAL A 62 -11.23 2.25 4.74
CA VAL A 62 -10.35 1.09 4.57
C VAL A 62 -8.93 1.33 5.05
N GLU A 63 -8.60 2.55 5.47
CA GLU A 63 -7.24 3.00 5.78
C GLU A 63 -6.52 2.06 6.78
N GLU A 64 -7.18 1.70 7.88
CA GLU A 64 -6.58 0.83 8.90
C GLU A 64 -6.37 -0.62 8.39
N GLU A 65 -7.25 -1.11 7.51
CA GLU A 65 -7.04 -2.40 6.83
C GLU A 65 -5.86 -2.31 5.84
N LEU A 66 -5.72 -1.20 5.13
CA LEU A 66 -4.59 -0.96 4.23
C LEU A 66 -3.27 -0.87 5.02
N LYS A 67 -3.23 -0.20 6.17
CA LYS A 67 -2.04 -0.12 7.04
C LYS A 67 -1.64 -1.47 7.63
N SER A 68 -2.62 -2.34 7.88
CA SER A 68 -2.37 -3.67 8.47
C SER A 68 -2.06 -4.75 7.44
N CYS A 69 -2.34 -4.50 6.15
CA CYS A 69 -2.12 -5.47 5.08
C CYS A 69 -0.64 -5.82 4.89
N ARG A 70 -0.40 -7.01 4.34
CA ARG A 70 0.96 -7.53 4.12
C ARG A 70 1.78 -6.60 3.23
N MET A 71 1.20 -6.09 2.15
CA MET A 71 1.91 -5.22 1.20
C MET A 71 2.45 -3.95 1.86
N TYR A 72 1.70 -3.37 2.80
CA TYR A 72 2.15 -2.19 3.54
C TYR A 72 3.42 -2.49 4.35
N LYS A 73 3.42 -3.61 5.07
CA LYS A 73 4.55 -4.09 5.87
C LYS A 73 5.75 -4.45 4.99
N ASP A 74 5.52 -5.11 3.86
CA ASP A 74 6.57 -5.46 2.91
C ASP A 74 7.27 -4.20 2.37
N ILE A 75 6.53 -3.12 2.10
CA ILE A 75 7.14 -1.83 1.72
C ILE A 75 7.98 -1.24 2.86
N ASP A 76 7.51 -1.32 4.11
CA ASP A 76 8.28 -0.83 5.26
C ASP A 76 9.58 -1.62 5.45
N GLU A 77 9.55 -2.93 5.24
CA GLU A 77 10.77 -3.77 5.27
C GLU A 77 11.72 -3.45 4.11
N ILE A 78 11.20 -3.11 2.91
CA ILE A 78 12.04 -2.63 1.80
C ILE A 78 12.77 -1.34 2.19
N VAL A 79 12.10 -0.40 2.86
CA VAL A 79 12.71 0.86 3.32
C VAL A 79 13.80 0.58 4.36
N LYS A 80 13.52 -0.25 5.36
CA LYS A 80 14.50 -0.64 6.38
C LYS A 80 15.72 -1.30 5.75
N ARG A 81 15.51 -2.26 4.84
CA ARG A 81 16.61 -2.93 4.13
C ARG A 81 17.45 -1.94 3.33
N LYS A 82 16.85 -0.98 2.63
CA LYS A 82 17.61 0.07 1.91
C LYS A 82 18.50 0.88 2.86
N ILE A 83 18.02 1.21 4.05
CA ILE A 83 18.82 1.90 5.07
C ILE A 83 19.99 1.01 5.50
N HIS A 84 19.71 -0.25 5.83
CA HIS A 84 20.71 -1.23 6.28
C HIS A 84 21.74 -1.62 5.20
N GLU A 85 21.40 -1.50 3.92
CA GLU A 85 22.34 -1.73 2.81
C GLU A 85 23.44 -0.66 2.75
N LYS A 86 23.18 0.56 3.26
CA LYS A 86 24.15 1.65 3.29
C LYS A 86 24.77 1.88 4.66
N TYR A 87 23.99 1.75 5.72
CA TYR A 87 24.41 1.97 7.10
C TYR A 87 24.19 0.70 7.91
N SER A 88 25.23 0.18 8.53
CA SER A 88 25.08 -0.97 9.42
C SER A 88 24.28 -0.59 10.68
N LEU A 89 23.83 -1.59 11.43
CA LEU A 89 23.20 -1.33 12.75
C LEU A 89 24.13 -0.58 13.71
N GLU A 90 25.44 -0.83 13.64
CA GLU A 90 26.44 -0.12 14.45
C GLU A 90 26.54 1.35 14.03
N ASP A 91 26.48 1.63 12.72
CA ASP A 91 26.45 3.00 12.21
C ASP A 91 25.20 3.73 12.69
N GLU A 92 24.03 3.11 12.61
CA GLU A 92 22.78 3.71 13.10
C GLU A 92 22.84 4.04 14.60
N ILE A 93 23.41 3.14 15.41
CA ILE A 93 23.62 3.39 16.85
C ILE A 93 24.62 4.52 17.07
N LYS A 94 25.66 4.62 16.23
CA LYS A 94 26.61 5.74 16.26
C LYS A 94 25.91 7.05 15.93
N MET A 95 25.08 7.09 14.89
CA MET A 95 24.34 8.29 14.48
C MET A 95 23.44 8.82 15.60
N LEU A 96 22.85 7.96 16.43
CA LEU A 96 22.03 8.37 17.58
C LEU A 96 22.81 9.17 18.65
N LYS A 97 24.14 9.08 18.64
CA LYS A 97 25.02 9.75 19.60
C LYS A 97 25.68 11.01 19.04
N LEU A 98 25.57 11.24 17.73
CA LEU A 98 26.13 12.41 17.08
C LEU A 98 25.26 13.65 17.28
N ASP A 99 25.90 14.81 17.22
CA ASP A 99 25.19 16.08 17.14
C ASP A 99 24.41 16.17 15.82
N LYS A 100 23.17 16.64 15.88
CA LYS A 100 22.28 16.70 14.71
C LYS A 100 22.75 17.68 13.63
N GLU A 101 23.57 18.65 14.00
CA GLU A 101 24.18 19.61 13.10
C GLU A 101 25.50 19.10 12.50
N SER A 102 25.99 17.93 12.93
CA SER A 102 27.18 17.33 12.33
C SER A 102 26.90 16.89 10.89
N THR A 103 27.90 17.09 10.01
CA THR A 103 27.80 16.69 8.60
C THR A 103 27.46 15.21 8.44
N GLU A 104 28.09 14.35 9.25
CA GLU A 104 27.84 12.90 9.22
C GLU A 104 26.38 12.55 9.56
N TYR A 105 25.80 13.20 10.58
CA TYR A 105 24.38 13.00 10.91
C TYR A 105 23.46 13.52 9.80
N GLN A 106 23.75 14.70 9.24
CA GLN A 106 22.93 15.29 8.17
C GLN A 106 22.93 14.42 6.90
N GLU A 107 24.06 13.82 6.54
CA GLU A 107 24.15 12.89 5.42
C GLU A 107 23.33 11.61 5.66
N TYR A 108 23.40 11.06 6.88
CA TYR A 108 22.59 9.91 7.28
C TYR A 108 21.10 10.25 7.26
N ASP A 109 20.67 11.33 7.90
CA ASP A 109 19.26 11.72 7.94
C ASP A 109 18.74 11.99 6.53
N GLY A 110 19.48 12.74 5.71
CA GLY A 110 19.11 12.98 4.31
C GLY A 110 18.88 11.68 3.53
N TYR A 111 19.75 10.69 3.72
CA TYR A 111 19.56 9.36 3.11
C TYR A 111 18.32 8.64 3.66
N VAL A 112 18.13 8.62 4.98
CA VAL A 112 16.94 8.01 5.61
C VAL A 112 15.65 8.66 5.13
N GLN A 113 15.59 9.99 5.05
CA GLN A 113 14.43 10.71 4.53
C GLN A 113 14.17 10.36 3.06
N SER A 114 15.22 10.23 2.23
CA SER A 114 15.06 9.79 0.84
C SER A 114 14.48 8.37 0.75
N CYS A 115 14.90 7.45 1.62
CA CYS A 115 14.36 6.09 1.68
C CYS A 115 12.90 6.07 2.13
N ARG A 116 12.54 6.91 3.11
CA ARG A 116 11.16 7.08 3.57
C ARG A 116 10.26 7.67 2.48
N ALA A 117 10.75 8.68 1.76
CA ALA A 117 10.04 9.26 0.63
C ALA A 117 9.80 8.23 -0.48
N TYR A 118 10.80 7.39 -0.77
CA TYR A 118 10.66 6.26 -1.68
C TYR A 118 9.54 5.30 -1.24
N GLY A 119 9.53 4.85 0.02
CA GLY A 119 8.46 3.99 0.54
C GLY A 119 7.08 4.65 0.53
N ARG A 120 7.01 5.96 0.85
CA ARG A 120 5.77 6.75 0.76
C ARG A 120 5.22 6.74 -0.66
N ASN A 121 6.07 7.00 -1.66
CA ASN A 121 5.68 7.00 -3.07
C ASN A 121 5.21 5.62 -3.55
N MET A 122 5.86 4.54 -3.10
CA MET A 122 5.39 3.18 -3.39
C MET A 122 4.00 2.93 -2.80
N LYS A 123 3.77 3.33 -1.55
CA LYS A 123 2.45 3.20 -0.90
C LYS A 123 1.39 4.00 -1.66
N ILE A 124 1.69 5.22 -2.08
CA ILE A 124 0.78 6.06 -2.88
C ILE A 124 0.46 5.39 -4.23
N ALA A 125 1.48 4.95 -4.95
CA ALA A 125 1.31 4.30 -6.26
C ALA A 125 0.46 3.01 -6.16
N LYS A 126 0.51 2.33 -5.01
CA LYS A 126 -0.30 1.14 -4.74
C LYS A 126 -1.60 1.42 -4.01
N GLY A 127 -2.02 2.68 -3.86
CA GLY A 127 -3.27 3.03 -3.18
C GLY A 127 -3.30 2.72 -1.68
N LEU A 128 -2.14 2.49 -1.05
CA LEU A 128 -2.01 2.24 0.39
C LEU A 128 -1.95 3.54 1.22
N ARG A 129 -1.79 4.70 0.57
CA ARG A 129 -1.72 6.03 1.19
C ARG A 129 -2.21 7.10 0.21
N GLN A 130 -2.79 8.19 0.71
CA GLN A 130 -3.16 9.35 -0.11
C GLN A 130 -2.06 10.42 -0.13
N ASN A 131 -1.99 11.20 -1.22
CA ASN A 131 -1.14 12.39 -1.31
C ASN A 131 -1.67 13.44 -0.32
N GLY A 132 -0.94 13.71 0.77
CA GLY A 132 -1.29 14.79 1.71
C GLY A 132 -0.97 14.52 3.17
N GLU A 133 -0.76 13.27 3.56
CA GLU A 133 -0.36 12.95 4.93
C GLU A 133 1.15 13.07 5.03
N SER A 134 1.64 14.00 5.86
CA SER A 134 3.07 14.17 6.18
C SER A 134 3.48 13.14 7.21
#